data_AF-A0A2S7QAT8-F1
#
_entry.id   AF-A0A2S7QAT8-F1
#
_cell.length_a   1.000
_cell.length_b   1.000
_cell.length_c   1.000
_cell.angle_alpha   90.00
_cell.angle_beta   90.00
_cell.angle_gamma   90.00
#
_symmetry.space_group_name_H-M   'P 1'
#
loop_
_entity.id
_entity.type
_entity.pdbx_description
1 polymer ?
#
loop_
_entity_poly.entity_id
_entity_poly.type
_entity_poly.pdbx_seq_one_letter_code
_entity_poly.pdbx_strand_id
1 'polypeptide(L)'
;MTPPILSFPPSRLPHESRCNAKNEFRKGFDGDLEKCELLEMLQYECDVKRGMDGSVTRDSRVVCWPVERLFRRCKDREGTFMVETTVWEGEKRARERLRGEVR
;
A
#
# COMPACT_ATOMS: atom_id res chain seq x y z
N MET A 1 -1.79 17.92 -10.46
CA MET A 1 -0.82 17.90 -9.34
C MET A 1 -1.32 16.88 -8.33
N THR A 2 -0.50 15.93 -7.93
CA THR A 2 -0.83 15.01 -6.81
C THR A 2 -1.01 15.85 -5.55
N PRO A 3 -2.11 15.71 -4.79
CA PRO A 3 -2.29 16.48 -3.56
C PRO A 3 -1.12 16.20 -2.59
N PRO A 4 -0.72 17.16 -1.75
CA PRO A 4 0.28 16.90 -0.71
C PRO A 4 -0.28 15.87 0.26
N ILE A 5 0.18 14.63 0.13
CA ILE A 5 -0.12 13.54 1.04
C ILE A 5 0.83 13.71 2.23
N LEU A 6 0.29 13.76 3.45
CA LEU A 6 1.11 13.70 4.66
C LEU A 6 1.85 12.36 4.67
N SER A 7 3.19 12.39 4.58
CA SER A 7 4.00 11.19 4.70
C SER A 7 4.12 10.79 6.17
N PHE A 8 3.91 9.52 6.46
CA PHE A 8 4.06 8.93 7.79
C PHE A 8 4.68 7.53 7.67
N PRO A 9 5.37 7.04 8.71
CA PRO A 9 5.94 5.69 8.67
C PRO A 9 4.84 4.62 8.65
N PRO A 10 5.06 3.47 8.00
CA PRO A 10 4.05 2.40 7.91
C PRO A 10 3.50 1.96 9.27
N SER A 11 4.32 1.98 10.31
CA SER A 11 3.92 1.67 11.69
C SER A 11 2.79 2.54 12.25
N ARG A 12 2.58 3.75 11.72
CA ARG A 12 1.45 4.63 12.08
C ARG A 12 0.16 4.34 11.30
N LEU A 13 0.19 3.49 10.28
CA LEU A 13 -0.98 3.19 9.46
C LEU A 13 -2.24 2.75 10.25
N PRO A 14 -2.14 1.92 11.32
CA PRO A 14 -3.29 1.60 12.18
C PRO A 14 -3.91 2.82 12.89
N HIS A 15 -3.12 3.85 13.15
CA HIS A 15 -3.59 5.11 13.73
C HIS A 15 -4.21 6.01 12.67
N GLU A 16 -3.50 6.24 11.56
CA GLU A 16 -3.95 7.15 10.50
C GLU A 16 -5.21 6.66 9.77
N SER A 17 -5.38 5.33 9.64
CA SER A 17 -6.58 4.73 9.04
C SER A 17 -7.87 4.99 9.83
N ARG A 18 -7.77 5.44 11.09
CA ARG A 18 -8.94 5.83 11.89
C ARG A 18 -9.59 7.11 11.40
N CYS A 19 -8.89 7.92 10.62
CA CYS A 19 -9.46 9.12 10.03
C CYS A 19 -10.07 8.82 8.65
N ASN A 20 -11.18 9.48 8.34
CA ASN A 20 -11.79 9.46 7.02
C ASN A 20 -11.18 10.55 6.11
N ALA A 21 -11.61 10.61 4.85
CA ALA A 21 -11.12 11.61 3.90
C ALA A 21 -11.49 13.07 4.27
N LYS A 22 -12.42 13.27 5.21
CA LYS A 22 -12.79 14.58 5.77
C LYS A 22 -11.96 14.92 7.03
N ASN A 23 -10.97 14.09 7.35
CA ASN A 23 -10.14 14.22 8.55
C ASN A 23 -10.93 14.06 9.87
N GLU A 24 -12.03 13.31 9.84
CA GLU A 24 -12.84 12.97 11.00
C GLU A 24 -12.58 11.52 11.43
N PHE A 25 -12.65 11.23 12.73
CA PHE A 25 -12.53 9.86 13.21
C PHE A 25 -13.71 8.99 12.76
N ARG A 26 -13.39 7.85 12.15
CA ARG A 26 -14.33 6.81 11.75
C ARG A 26 -15.00 6.22 12.99
N LYS A 27 -16.32 6.37 13.08
CA LYS A 27 -17.09 5.79 14.18
C LYS A 27 -17.21 4.28 13.99
N GLY A 28 -16.89 3.50 15.02
CA GLY A 28 -17.03 2.05 14.99
C GLY A 28 -15.84 1.30 14.38
N PHE A 29 -14.71 1.99 14.16
CA PHE A 29 -13.45 1.37 13.78
C PHE A 29 -12.36 1.74 14.81
N ASP A 30 -11.72 0.74 15.40
CA ASP A 30 -10.73 0.90 16.49
C ASP A 30 -9.28 1.07 15.98
N GLY A 31 -9.09 1.00 14.65
CA GLY A 31 -7.77 1.02 14.03
C GLY A 31 -7.09 -0.34 13.95
N ASP A 32 -7.76 -1.43 14.32
CA ASP A 32 -7.22 -2.77 14.22
C ASP A 32 -7.35 -3.30 12.78
N LEU A 33 -6.31 -3.09 11.99
CA LEU A 33 -6.23 -3.53 10.60
C LEU A 33 -6.19 -5.06 10.48
N GLU A 34 -5.77 -5.80 11.51
CA GLU A 34 -5.67 -7.27 11.43
C GLU A 34 -7.05 -7.94 11.45
N LYS A 35 -8.05 -7.29 12.05
CA LYS A 35 -9.46 -7.73 12.04
C LYS A 35 -10.14 -7.54 10.68
N CYS A 36 -9.54 -6.74 9.80
CA CYS A 36 -10.07 -6.50 8.46
C CYS A 36 -9.63 -7.61 7.50
N GLU A 37 -10.45 -7.88 6.50
CA GLU A 37 -10.14 -8.85 5.45
C GLU A 37 -8.94 -8.38 4.62
N LEU A 38 -7.95 -9.26 4.43
CA LEU A 38 -6.80 -9.01 3.59
C LEU A 38 -7.12 -9.38 2.14
N LEU A 39 -6.94 -8.41 1.24
CA LEU A 39 -7.10 -8.56 -0.19
C LEU A 39 -5.77 -8.31 -0.89
N GLU A 40 -5.55 -9.05 -1.97
CA GLU A 40 -4.35 -8.94 -2.81
C GLU A 40 -4.77 -8.50 -4.22
N MET A 41 -3.94 -7.65 -4.82
CA MET A 41 -4.09 -7.22 -6.21
C MET A 41 -2.73 -7.19 -6.88
N LEU A 42 -2.62 -7.89 -8.00
CA LEU A 42 -1.45 -7.81 -8.86
C LEU A 42 -1.59 -6.62 -9.82
N GLN A 43 -0.65 -5.68 -9.74
CA GLN A 43 -0.53 -4.58 -10.69
C GLN A 43 0.75 -4.75 -11.52
N TYR A 44 0.90 -3.96 -12.58
CA TYR A 44 2.13 -3.89 -13.35
C TYR A 44 2.58 -2.45 -13.42
N GLU A 45 3.83 -2.23 -13.02
CA GLU A 45 4.51 -0.95 -13.24
C GLU A 45 5.31 -1.10 -14.53
N CYS A 46 5.09 -0.18 -15.46
CA CYS A 46 5.64 -0.23 -16.80
C CYS A 46 6.43 1.05 -17.09
N ASP A 47 7.67 0.88 -17.53
CA ASP A 47 8.53 1.96 -17.98
C ASP A 47 9.01 1.75 -19.41
N VAL A 48 9.22 2.85 -20.13
CA VAL A 48 9.82 2.83 -21.46
C VAL A 48 11.34 2.84 -21.32
N LYS A 49 12.01 1.82 -21.87
CA LYS A 49 13.47 1.76 -21.89
C LYS A 49 14.04 2.92 -22.69
N ARG A 50 14.78 3.78 -21.98
CA ARG A 50 15.53 4.90 -22.55
C ARG A 50 16.82 4.39 -23.21
N GLY A 51 17.21 5.03 -24.31
CA GLY A 51 18.51 4.84 -24.93
C GLY A 51 19.66 5.30 -24.01
N MET A 52 20.90 5.02 -24.41
CA MET A 52 22.08 5.46 -23.65
C MET A 52 22.18 6.99 -23.52
N ASP A 53 21.64 7.73 -24.48
CA ASP A 53 21.53 9.19 -24.49
C ASP A 53 20.32 9.73 -23.70
N GLY A 54 19.55 8.84 -23.06
CA GLY A 54 18.32 9.18 -22.34
C GLY A 54 17.10 9.39 -23.24
N SER A 55 17.24 9.25 -24.57
CA SER A 55 16.13 9.46 -25.51
C SER A 55 15.11 8.32 -25.47
N VAL A 56 13.86 8.65 -25.77
CA VAL A 56 12.79 7.69 -26.03
C VAL A 56 12.44 7.76 -27.51
N THR A 57 12.60 6.66 -28.23
CA THR A 57 12.31 6.57 -29.66
C THR A 57 11.10 5.67 -29.92
N ARG A 58 10.64 5.60 -31.18
CA ARG A 58 9.53 4.71 -31.56
C ARG A 58 9.85 3.22 -31.34
N ASP A 59 11.13 2.86 -31.38
CA ASP A 59 11.60 1.48 -31.17
C ASP A 59 11.92 1.17 -29.70
N SER A 60 11.76 2.15 -28.80
CA SER A 60 11.95 1.94 -27.38
C SER A 60 10.99 0.88 -26.85
N ARG A 61 11.54 -0.11 -26.14
CA ARG A 61 10.76 -1.21 -25.56
C ARG A 61 10.08 -0.77 -24.27
N VAL A 62 8.81 -1.14 -24.11
CA VAL A 62 8.12 -1.07 -22.81
C VAL A 62 8.53 -2.28 -21.99
N VAL A 63 8.92 -2.06 -20.75
CA VAL A 63 9.23 -3.12 -19.79
C VAL A 63 8.32 -2.96 -18.59
N CYS A 64 7.60 -4.03 -18.26
CA CYS A 64 6.70 -4.07 -17.13
C CYS A 64 7.19 -5.11 -16.10
N TRP A 65 7.05 -4.79 -14.82
CA TRP A 65 7.27 -5.75 -13.74
C TRP A 65 6.01 -5.84 -12.87
N PRO A 66 5.72 -7.04 -12.33
CA PRO A 66 4.60 -7.22 -11.42
C PRO A 66 4.86 -6.49 -10.10
N VAL A 67 3.81 -5.89 -9.54
CA VAL A 67 3.79 -5.24 -8.24
C VAL A 67 2.60 -5.81 -7.45
N GLU A 68 2.89 -6.57 -6.41
CA GLU A 68 1.88 -7.06 -5.45
C GLU A 68 1.42 -5.88 -4.58
N ARG A 69 0.12 -5.58 -4.60
CA ARG A 69 -0.51 -4.58 -3.73
C ARG A 69 -1.42 -5.30 -2.75
N LEU A 70 -1.29 -4.94 -1.48
CA LEU A 70 -2.09 -5.51 -0.41
C LEU A 70 -3.02 -4.45 0.16
N PHE A 71 -4.26 -4.84 0.44
CA PHE A 71 -5.27 -3.96 0.98
C PHE A 71 -6.03 -4.63 2.13
N ARG A 72 -6.42 -3.83 3.13
CA ARG A 72 -7.38 -4.22 4.15
C ARG A 72 -8.76 -3.66 3.83
N ARG A 73 -9.75 -4.53 3.68
CA ARG A 73 -11.17 -4.16 3.57
C ARG A 73 -11.76 -4.10 4.97
N CYS A 74 -11.93 -2.88 5.47
CA CYS A 74 -12.43 -2.59 6.80
C CYS A 74 -13.89 -2.10 6.75
N LYS A 75 -14.53 -2.07 7.91
CA LYS A 75 -15.89 -1.58 8.09
C LYS A 75 -15.95 -0.60 9.26
N ASP A 76 -16.62 0.53 9.04
CA ASP A 76 -17.02 1.48 10.07
C ASP A 76 -18.56 1.61 10.08
N ARG A 77 -19.10 2.59 10.81
CA ARG A 77 -20.56 2.82 10.85
C ARG A 77 -21.13 3.36 9.54
N GLU A 78 -20.32 3.99 8.69
CA GLU A 78 -20.77 4.58 7.42
C GLU A 78 -20.71 3.57 6.28
N GLY A 79 -19.84 2.57 6.37
CA GLY A 79 -19.82 1.46 5.43
C GLY A 79 -18.49 0.72 5.39
N THR A 80 -18.17 0.18 4.22
CA THR A 80 -16.87 -0.46 3.97
C THR A 80 -15.89 0.53 3.38
N PHE A 81 -14.63 0.46 3.79
CA PHE A 81 -13.54 1.25 3.23
C PHE A 81 -12.30 0.39 3.03
N MET A 82 -11.42 0.87 2.15
CA MET A 82 -10.18 0.18 1.78
C MET A 82 -8.98 0.97 2.34
N VAL A 83 -8.00 0.25 2.86
CA VAL A 83 -6.70 0.79 3.26
C VAL A 83 -5.63 0.05 2.47
N GLU A 84 -4.78 0.75 1.73
CA GLU A 84 -3.59 0.12 1.15
C GLU A 84 -2.60 -0.18 2.27
N THR A 85 -2.19 -1.45 2.39
CA THR A 85 -1.32 -1.94 3.46
C THR A 85 -0.05 -2.60 2.92
N THR A 86 0.27 -2.48 1.63
CA THR A 86 1.42 -3.10 0.97
C THR A 86 2.72 -3.07 1.80
N VAL A 87 3.15 -1.87 2.20
CA VAL A 87 4.40 -1.71 2.99
C VAL A 87 4.24 -2.24 4.42
N TRP A 88 3.08 -2.01 5.04
CA TRP A 88 2.79 -2.44 6.42
C TRP A 88 2.81 -3.96 6.58
N GLU A 89 2.17 -4.68 5.64
CA GLU A 89 2.21 -6.15 5.57
C GLU A 89 3.62 -6.65 5.22
N GLY A 90 4.33 -5.93 4.35
CA GLY A 90 5.72 -6.25 3.97
C GLY A 90 6.69 -6.21 5.16
N GLU A 91 6.64 -5.16 5.98
CA GLU A 91 7.43 -5.04 7.20
C GLU A 91 7.10 -6.14 8.22
N LYS A 92 5.83 -6.49 8.36
CA LYS A 92 5.38 -7.59 9.23
C LYS A 92 5.95 -8.93 8.76
N ARG A 93 5.79 -9.26 7.46
CA ARG A 93 6.35 -10.48 6.85
C ARG A 93 7.87 -10.55 7.04
N ALA A 94 8.59 -9.44 6.87
CA ALA A 94 10.04 -9.37 7.07
C ALA A 94 10.43 -9.66 8.53
N ARG A 95 9.70 -9.07 9.49
CA ARG A 95 9.94 -9.30 10.93
C ARG A 95 9.64 -10.75 11.35
N GLU A 96 8.61 -11.37 10.77
CA GLU A 96 8.27 -12.77 11.02
C GLU A 96 9.36 -13.73 10.51
N ARG A 97 9.91 -13.46 9.32
CA ARG A 97 11.05 -14.22 8.78
C ARG A 97 12.27 -14.15 9.70
N LEU A 98 12.66 -12.93 10.11
CA LEU A 98 13.76 -12.73 11.05
C LEU A 98 13.55 -13.45 12.39
N ARG A 99 12.31 -13.55 12.88
CA ARG A 99 11.99 -14.30 14.10
C ARG A 99 12.00 -15.82 13.90
N GLY A 100 11.69 -16.30 12.70
CA GLY A 100 11.75 -17.71 12.32
C GLY A 100 13.18 -18.21 12.14
N GLU A 101 14.09 -17.37 11.64
CA GLU A 101 15.53 -17.68 11.50
C GLU A 101 16.32 -17.67 12.81
N VAL A 102 15.74 -17.15 13.90
CA VAL A 102 16.37 -17.12 15.24
C VAL A 102 15.93 -18.32 16.09
N ARG A 103 15.20 -19.29 15.52
CA ARG A 103 14.77 -20.52 16.19
C ARG A 103 15.58 -21.74 15.78
#